data_AF-A0A660XUK6-F1
#
_entry.id   AF-A0A660XUK6-F1
#
_cell.length_a   1.000
_cell.length_b   1.000
_cell.length_c   1.000
_cell.angle_alpha   90.00
_cell.angle_beta   90.00
_cell.angle_gamma   90.00
#
_symmetry.space_group_name_H-M   'P 1'
#
loop_
_entity.id
_entity.type
_entity.pdbx_description
1 polymer ?
#
loop_
_entity_poly.entity_id
_entity_poly.type
_entity_poly.pdbx_seq_one_letter_code
_entity_poly.pdbx_strand_id
1 'polypeptide(L)' 'MIISYLKNKEGYTMKVAVILNTKGNEVFSVKKTETVCDTVKLMGKHKIGSITVVDEQGAIAGILTERDVLCCV' A
#
# COMPACT_ATOMS: atom_id res chain seq x y z
N MET A 1 23.18 9.75 -38.68
CA MET A 1 23.40 9.10 -37.37
C MET A 1 22.59 9.72 -36.22
N ILE A 2 22.28 11.01 -36.20
CA ILE A 2 21.60 11.66 -35.05
C ILE A 2 20.07 11.45 -35.03
N ILE A 3 19.41 11.27 -36.18
CA ILE A 3 17.94 11.23 -36.28
C ILE A 3 17.32 9.94 -35.67
N SER A 4 18.08 8.85 -35.49
CA SER A 4 17.55 7.59 -34.94
C SER A 4 17.36 7.59 -33.42
N TYR A 5 17.92 8.56 -32.69
CA TYR A 5 17.93 8.58 -31.21
C TYR A 5 16.67 9.21 -30.59
N LEU A 6 15.78 9.78 -31.39
CA LEU A 6 14.55 10.46 -30.91
C LEU A 6 13.27 9.68 -31.23
N LYS A 7 13.38 8.38 -31.53
CA LYS A 7 12.24 7.52 -31.87
C LYS A 7 11.90 6.52 -30.76
N ASN A 8 11.82 6.97 -29.50
CA ASN A 8 11.05 6.25 -28.48
C ASN A 8 10.80 7.10 -27.22
N LYS A 9 9.83 8.02 -27.32
CA LYS A 9 9.15 8.61 -26.15
C LYS A 9 7.63 8.65 -26.37
N GLU A 10 7.12 7.67 -27.12
CA GLU A 10 5.70 7.35 -27.10
C GLU A 10 5.43 6.69 -25.74
N GLY A 11 4.63 7.38 -24.93
CA GLY A 11 4.52 7.16 -23.48
C GLY A 11 4.30 5.70 -23.08
N TYR A 12 5.08 5.26 -22.10
CA TYR A 12 4.81 4.02 -21.37
C TYR A 12 3.58 4.24 -20.48
N THR A 13 2.38 4.19 -21.07
CA THR A 13 1.10 4.21 -20.34
C THR A 13 0.87 2.84 -19.71
N MET A 14 1.66 2.49 -18.70
CA MET A 14 1.28 1.38 -17.82
C MET A 14 0.10 1.87 -16.97
N LYS A 15 -1.10 1.32 -17.22
CA LYS A 15 -2.23 1.52 -16.33
C LYS A 15 -1.88 0.89 -14.98
N VAL A 16 -2.12 1.61 -13.88
CA VAL A 16 -1.93 1.11 -12.50
C VAL A 16 -2.65 -0.23 -12.31
N ALA A 17 -3.80 -0.42 -12.97
CA ALA A 17 -4.54 -1.67 -12.99
C ALA A 17 -3.72 -2.89 -13.46
N VAL A 18 -2.79 -2.72 -14.42
CA VAL A 18 -1.93 -3.81 -14.91
C VAL A 18 -0.91 -4.21 -13.84
N ILE A 19 -0.32 -3.24 -13.14
CA ILE A 19 0.64 -3.48 -12.06
C ILE A 19 -0.05 -4.18 -10.88
N LEU A 20 -1.24 -3.74 -10.50
CA LEU A 20 -2.03 -4.36 -9.43
C LEU A 20 -2.39 -5.81 -9.77
N ASN A 21 -2.77 -6.08 -11.03
CA ASN A 21 -3.08 -7.44 -11.48
C ASN A 21 -1.86 -8.39 -11.40
N THR A 22 -0.64 -7.88 -11.57
CA THR A 22 0.58 -8.68 -11.45
C THR A 22 1.07 -8.82 -10.00
N LYS A 23 0.94 -7.77 -9.17
CA LYS A 23 1.40 -7.77 -7.78
C LYS A 23 0.47 -8.55 -6.84
N GLY A 24 -0.82 -8.61 -7.16
CA GLY A 24 -1.87 -9.18 -6.31
C GLY A 24 -2.62 -8.10 -5.53
N ASN A 25 -3.86 -8.42 -5.15
CA ASN A 25 -4.80 -7.52 -4.44
C ASN A 25 -4.92 -7.85 -2.95
N GLU A 26 -3.92 -8.53 -2.38
CA GLU A 26 -3.94 -8.88 -0.97
C GLU A 26 -3.66 -7.63 -0.14
N VAL A 27 -4.69 -7.17 0.58
CA VAL A 27 -4.62 -6.01 1.46
C VAL A 27 -4.92 -6.51 2.87
N PHE A 28 -3.97 -6.31 3.78
CA PHE A 28 -4.18 -6.57 5.19
C PHE A 28 -4.90 -5.38 5.82
N SER A 29 -6.02 -5.67 6.49
CA SER A 29 -6.82 -4.67 7.18
C SER A 29 -7.04 -5.04 8.64
N VAL A 30 -7.04 -4.03 9.51
CA VAL A 30 -7.34 -4.16 10.94
C VAL A 30 -8.57 -3.35 11.31
N LYS A 31 -9.30 -3.77 12.35
CA LYS A 31 -10.44 -3.01 12.84
C LYS A 31 -9.98 -1.79 13.65
N LYS A 32 -10.78 -0.71 13.62
CA LYS A 32 -10.59 0.47 14.49
C LYS A 32 -10.51 0.15 15.99
N THR A 33 -11.06 -0.99 16.42
CA THR A 33 -11.08 -1.43 17.82
C THR A 33 -9.81 -2.19 18.23
N GLU A 34 -8.95 -2.57 17.28
CA GLU A 34 -7.69 -3.26 17.58
C GLU A 34 -6.65 -2.30 18.16
N THR A 35 -5.78 -2.84 19.00
CA THR A 35 -4.72 -2.03 19.60
C THR A 35 -3.62 -1.75 18.58
N VAL A 36 -2.92 -0.61 18.76
CA VAL A 36 -1.75 -0.29 17.95
C VAL A 36 -0.68 -1.36 18.10
N CYS A 37 -0.51 -1.95 19.29
CA CYS A 37 0.46 -3.00 19.56
C CYS A 37 0.20 -4.27 18.73
N ASP A 38 -1.05 -4.71 18.66
CA ASP A 38 -1.42 -5.90 17.87
C ASP A 38 -1.30 -5.62 16.37
N THR A 39 -1.64 -4.39 15.96
CA THR A 39 -1.46 -3.91 14.60
C THR A 39 0.03 -3.95 14.19
N VAL A 40 0.94 -3.46 15.02
CA VAL A 40 2.39 -3.47 14.76
C VAL A 40 2.95 -4.89 14.70
N LYS A 41 2.49 -5.80 15.58
CA LYS A 41 2.87 -7.22 15.51
C LYS A 41 2.44 -7.84 14.19
N LEU A 42 1.23 -7.53 13.72
CA LEU A 42 0.73 -7.99 12.43
C LEU A 42 1.57 -7.41 11.27
N MET A 43 1.90 -6.12 11.33
CA MET A 43 2.77 -5.47 10.35
C MET A 43 4.14 -6.14 10.25
N GLY A 44 4.76 -6.46 11.39
CA GLY A 44 6.03 -7.18 11.45
C GLY A 44 5.93 -8.63 10.94
N LYS A 45 4.85 -9.34 11.29
CA LYS A 45 4.61 -10.72 10.83
C LYS A 45 4.47 -10.82 9.31
N HIS A 46 3.77 -9.85 8.71
CA HIS A 46 3.49 -9.82 7.27
C HIS A 46 4.51 -9.00 6.46
N LYS A 47 5.52 -8.41 7.12
CA LYS A 47 6.54 -7.52 6.51
C LYS A 47 5.92 -6.38 5.69
N ILE A 48 4.85 -5.77 6.22
CA ILE A 48 4.13 -4.65 5.60
C ILE A 48 4.39 -3.36 6.37
N GLY A 49 4.72 -2.27 5.66
CA GLY A 49 4.97 -0.96 6.27
C GLY A 49 3.73 -0.07 6.44
N SER A 50 2.58 -0.52 5.93
CA SER A 50 1.30 0.18 6.00
C SER A 50 0.15 -0.82 6.09
N ILE A 51 -0.87 -0.46 6.86
CA ILE A 51 -2.06 -1.29 7.04
C ILE A 51 -3.31 -0.42 6.96
N THR A 52 -4.36 -0.95 6.32
CA THR A 52 -5.64 -0.25 6.21
C THR A 52 -6.48 -0.49 7.45
N VAL A 53 -7.03 0.58 8.02
CA VAL A 53 -7.95 0.49 9.16
C VAL A 53 -9.37 0.51 8.60
N VAL A 54 -10.18 -0.47 8.98
CA VAL A 54 -11.59 -0.60 8.58
C VAL A 54 -12.52 -0.42 9.78
N ASP A 55 -13.75 0.02 9.52
CA ASP A 55 -14.82 0.05 10.51
C ASP A 55 -15.52 -1.32 10.66
N GLU A 56 -16.56 -1.37 11.48
CA GLU A 56 -17.31 -2.61 11.73
C GLU A 56 -18.07 -3.11 10.50
N GLN A 57 -18.39 -2.22 9.57
CA GLN A 57 -19.08 -2.49 8.32
C GLN A 57 -18.11 -2.87 7.20
N GLY A 58 -16.80 -2.84 7.46
CA GLY A 58 -15.74 -3.15 6.51
C GLY A 58 -15.37 -1.99 5.59
N ALA A 59 -15.88 -0.77 5.84
CA ALA A 59 -15.49 0.40 5.08
C ALA A 59 -14.13 0.93 5.53
N ILE A 60 -13.38 1.51 4.59
CA ILE A 60 -12.04 2.06 4.86
C ILE A 60 -12.20 3.30 5.74
N ALA A 61 -11.63 3.18 6.93
CA ALA A 61 -11.73 4.16 7.98
C ALA A 61 -10.46 5.02 8.09
N GLY A 62 -9.32 4.48 7.63
CA GLY A 62 -8.04 5.19 7.57
C GLY A 62 -6.89 4.28 7.13
N ILE A 63 -5.67 4.82 7.15
CA ILE A 63 -4.42 4.11 6.90
C ILE A 63 -3.49 4.39 8.07
N LEU A 64 -2.81 3.37 8.56
CA LEU A 64 -1.76 3.49 9.56
C LEU A 64 -0.44 3.01 8.96
N THR A 65 0.63 3.79 9.13
CA THR A 65 1.98 3.40 8.72
C THR A 65 2.88 3.18 9.93
N GLU A 66 3.96 2.42 9.73
CA GLU A 66 4.96 2.18 10.78
C GLU A 66 5.55 3.50 11.31
N ARG A 67 5.71 4.51 10.45
CA ARG A 67 6.21 5.84 10.83
C ARG A 67 5.24 6.60 11.72
N ASP A 68 3.93 6.46 11.48
CA ASP A 68 2.91 7.12 12.31
C ASP A 68 2.94 6.58 13.74
N VAL A 69 3.18 5.27 13.89
CA VAL A 69 3.37 4.63 15.20
C VAL A 69 4.63 5.16 15.89
N LEU A 70 5.74 5.30 15.17
CA LEU A 70 7.00 5.82 15.72
C LEU A 70 6.92 7.29 16.17
N CYS A 71 6.05 8.09 15.55
CA CYS A 71 5.86 9.50 15.94
C CYS A 71 4.89 9.69 17.11
N CYS A 72 4.00 8.72 17.39
CA CYS A 72 3.00 8.84 18.47
C CYS A 72 3.44 8.21 19.80
N VAL A 73 4.49 7.39 19.80
CA VAL A 73 5.08 6.75 20.99
C VAL A 73 6.25 7.58 21.51
#